data_AF-A0A3D1TET0-F1
#
_entry.id   AF-A0A3D1TET0-F1
#
_cell.length_a   1.000
_cell.length_b   1.000
_cell.length_c   1.000
_cell.angle_alpha   90.00
_cell.angle_beta   90.00
_cell.angle_gamma   90.00
#
_symmetry.space_group_name_H-M   'P 1'
#
loop_
_entity.id
_entity.type
_entity.pdbx_description
1 polymer ?
#
loop_
_entity_poly.entity_id
_entity_poly.type
_entity_poly.pdbx_seq_one_letter_code
_entity_poly.pdbx_strand_id
1 'polypeptide(L)'
;MMKIQRFMVALLAVTVLGIGLAATGCNKGDSTDFDTGVAGYQCMKCGHKFMTDPMARVDACPKCGHPNPVNVRKYACSKCDWSQLSPDIGDNMPCGSCGKPVDRFLPVTRGELEEWGAVWVDIAE
;
A
#
# COMPACT_ATOMS: atom_id res chain seq x y z
N MET A 1 -72.92 30.34 36.66
CA MET A 1 -72.82 28.93 37.10
C MET A 1 -71.35 28.50 37.00
N MET A 2 -70.80 28.06 38.14
CA MET A 2 -69.67 27.15 38.42
C MET A 2 -68.28 27.26 37.73
N LYS A 3 -67.28 27.35 38.61
CA LYS A 3 -65.80 27.18 38.51
C LYS A 3 -65.38 25.81 37.95
N ILE A 4 -64.09 25.66 37.59
CA ILE A 4 -63.12 24.55 37.88
C ILE A 4 -62.03 24.63 36.78
N GLN A 5 -60.80 25.14 36.97
CA GLN A 5 -59.68 24.77 37.85
C GLN A 5 -58.94 23.48 37.44
N ARG A 6 -57.62 23.63 37.19
CA ARG A 6 -56.54 22.59 37.11
C ARG A 6 -56.53 21.83 35.77
N PHE A 7 -55.41 21.64 35.07
CA PHE A 7 -54.26 20.82 35.46
C PHE A 7 -53.05 21.21 34.58
N MET A 8 -51.93 21.59 35.20
CA MET A 8 -50.71 20.78 35.26
C MET A 8 -50.05 20.54 33.89
N VAL A 9 -48.96 21.28 33.65
CA VAL A 9 -47.61 20.68 33.61
C VAL A 9 -47.43 19.80 32.37
N ALA A 10 -47.23 20.44 31.22
CA ALA A 10 -46.60 19.78 30.07
C ALA A 10 -45.08 19.91 30.24
N LEU A 11 -44.54 19.05 31.11
CA LEU A 11 -43.13 18.88 31.39
C LEU A 11 -42.48 18.12 30.22
N LEU A 12 -41.43 18.72 29.65
CA LEU A 12 -40.17 18.07 29.23
C LEU A 12 -40.25 16.65 28.65
N ALA A 13 -40.00 16.53 27.35
CA ALA A 13 -39.35 15.35 26.77
C ALA A 13 -38.53 15.76 25.53
N VAL A 14 -37.35 16.33 25.79
CA VAL A 14 -36.28 16.47 24.80
C VAL A 14 -35.74 15.06 24.52
N THR A 15 -36.18 14.45 23.42
CA THR A 15 -35.62 13.17 22.95
C THR A 15 -34.38 13.46 22.12
N VAL A 16 -33.22 13.25 22.75
CA VAL A 16 -31.90 13.26 22.14
C VAL A 16 -31.79 12.12 21.13
N LEU A 17 -31.92 12.44 19.85
CA LEU A 17 -31.60 11.54 18.73
C LEU A 17 -30.11 11.71 18.39
N GLY A 18 -29.24 10.97 19.09
CA GLY A 18 -27.81 10.90 18.80
C GLY A 18 -27.45 9.54 18.25
N ILE A 19 -27.62 9.34 16.94
CA ILE A 19 -27.24 8.11 16.23
C ILE A 19 -25.72 8.06 16.13
N GLY A 20 -25.08 7.33 17.04
CA GLY A 20 -23.65 6.99 16.99
C GLY A 20 -23.42 5.76 16.11
N LEU A 21 -23.38 5.93 14.80
CA LEU A 21 -22.87 4.91 13.90
C LEU A 21 -21.34 4.98 13.90
N ALA A 22 -20.72 4.15 14.75
CA ALA A 22 -19.31 3.85 14.69
C ALA A 22 -19.03 3.09 13.39
N ALA A 23 -18.60 3.81 12.36
CA ALA A 23 -18.03 3.22 11.16
C ALA A 23 -16.66 2.62 11.54
N THR A 24 -16.64 1.32 11.85
CA THR A 24 -15.42 0.52 11.85
C THR A 24 -14.97 0.32 10.41
N GLY A 25 -14.33 1.35 9.85
CA GLY A 25 -13.51 1.23 8.65
C GLY A 25 -12.30 0.37 8.99
N CYS A 26 -12.48 -0.94 9.03
CA CYS A 26 -11.38 -1.89 9.09
C CYS A 26 -10.65 -1.77 7.75
N ASN A 27 -9.49 -1.12 7.76
CA ASN A 27 -8.56 -1.03 6.65
C ASN A 27 -8.32 -2.43 6.08
N LYS A 28 -9.01 -2.77 4.99
CA LYS A 28 -8.51 -3.73 4.02
C LYS A 28 -7.27 -3.05 3.45
N GLY A 29 -6.09 -3.47 3.92
CA GLY A 29 -4.85 -3.11 3.24
C GLY A 29 -5.01 -3.56 1.80
N ASP A 30 -5.06 -2.60 0.88
CA ASP A 30 -4.99 -2.88 -0.55
C ASP A 30 -3.68 -3.63 -0.77
N SER A 31 -3.77 -4.96 -0.90
CA SER A 31 -2.71 -5.74 -1.53
C SER A 31 -2.60 -5.15 -2.92
N THR A 32 -1.55 -4.35 -3.12
CA THR A 32 -1.18 -3.77 -4.41
C THR A 32 -0.62 -4.90 -5.26
N ASP A 33 -1.50 -5.85 -5.58
CA ASP A 33 -1.24 -6.99 -6.42
C ASP A 33 -1.38 -6.50 -7.86
N PHE A 34 -0.34 -5.84 -8.33
CA PHE A 34 -0.26 -5.39 -9.70
C PHE A 34 0.15 -6.58 -10.55
N ASP A 35 -0.84 -7.30 -11.08
CA ASP A 35 -0.62 -8.37 -12.05
C ASP A 35 -0.04 -7.77 -13.34
N THR A 36 1.28 -7.74 -13.39
CA THR A 36 2.09 -7.21 -14.49
C THR A 36 2.83 -8.33 -15.21
N GLY A 37 2.52 -9.59 -14.85
CA GLY A 37 3.18 -10.80 -15.36
C GLY A 37 4.63 -10.98 -14.90
N VAL A 38 5.15 -10.15 -13.98
CA VAL A 38 6.50 -10.24 -13.43
C VAL A 38 6.56 -9.74 -11.99
N ALA A 39 7.46 -10.31 -11.18
CA ALA A 39 7.87 -9.76 -9.90
C ALA A 39 9.38 -9.47 -9.92
N GLY A 40 9.77 -8.28 -9.45
CA GLY A 40 11.16 -7.83 -9.40
C GLY A 40 11.75 -7.90 -7.99
N TYR A 41 13.02 -8.23 -7.89
CA TYR A 41 13.74 -8.41 -6.63
C TYR A 41 15.16 -7.82 -6.68
N GLN A 42 15.67 -7.42 -5.53
CA GLN A 42 17.07 -7.09 -5.32
C GLN A 42 17.65 -7.79 -4.10
N CYS A 43 18.80 -8.42 -4.27
CA CYS A 43 19.58 -8.93 -3.17
C CYS A 43 20.32 -7.78 -2.47
N MET A 44 20.01 -7.54 -1.20
CA MET A 44 20.65 -6.48 -0.40
C MET A 44 22.11 -6.81 -0.03
N LYS A 45 22.56 -8.06 -0.19
CA LYS A 45 23.96 -8.46 0.06
C LYS A 45 24.87 -8.23 -1.14
N CYS A 46 24.46 -8.65 -2.35
CA CYS A 46 25.33 -8.60 -3.54
C CYS A 46 24.86 -7.61 -4.61
N GLY A 47 23.75 -6.90 -4.37
CA GLY A 47 23.18 -5.93 -5.30
C GLY A 47 22.58 -6.54 -6.57
N HIS A 48 22.49 -7.87 -6.67
CA HIS A 48 21.92 -8.52 -7.84
C HIS A 48 20.43 -8.22 -7.95
N LYS A 49 20.04 -7.71 -9.12
CA LYS A 49 18.67 -7.40 -9.49
C LYS A 49 18.18 -8.49 -10.43
N PHE A 50 17.00 -9.03 -10.18
CA PHE A 50 16.41 -10.07 -11.00
C PHE A 50 14.89 -9.98 -10.97
N MET A 51 14.26 -10.63 -11.94
CA MET A 51 12.82 -10.75 -12.06
C MET A 51 12.43 -12.19 -12.36
N THR A 52 11.22 -12.57 -11.95
CA THR A 52 10.68 -13.92 -12.11
C THR A 52 9.16 -13.82 -12.31
N ASP A 53 8.52 -14.97 -12.50
CA ASP A 53 7.08 -15.12 -12.40
C ASP A 53 6.55 -14.54 -11.07
N PRO A 54 5.43 -13.81 -11.05
CA PRO A 54 4.88 -13.20 -9.84
C PRO A 54 4.44 -14.21 -8.77
N MET A 55 4.17 -15.47 -9.15
CA MET A 55 3.79 -16.55 -8.23
C MET A 55 5.00 -17.34 -7.71
N ALA A 56 6.19 -17.11 -8.27
CA ALA A 56 7.39 -17.82 -7.86
C ALA A 56 7.77 -17.51 -6.42
N ARG A 57 8.07 -18.56 -5.65
CA ARG A 57 8.54 -18.41 -4.28
C ARG A 57 10.04 -18.11 -4.25
N VAL A 58 10.39 -16.86 -3.95
CA VAL A 58 11.78 -16.42 -3.88
C VAL A 58 12.31 -16.41 -2.45
N ASP A 59 12.89 -17.53 -2.00
CA ASP A 59 13.48 -17.64 -0.65
C ASP A 59 14.95 -17.17 -0.58
N ALA A 60 15.68 -17.18 -1.71
CA ALA A 60 17.10 -16.84 -1.74
C ALA A 60 17.52 -16.15 -3.06
N CYS A 61 18.60 -15.37 -2.99
CA CYS A 61 19.21 -14.76 -4.17
C CYS A 61 19.83 -15.82 -5.09
N PRO A 62 19.49 -15.86 -6.39
CA PRO A 62 20.02 -16.86 -7.32
C PRO A 62 21.52 -16.73 -7.60
N LYS A 63 22.09 -15.53 -7.36
CA LYS A 63 23.51 -15.27 -7.60
C LYS A 63 24.43 -15.65 -6.44
N CYS A 64 24.00 -15.44 -5.20
CA CYS A 64 24.87 -15.59 -4.02
C CYS A 64 24.29 -16.43 -2.88
N GLY A 65 23.07 -16.96 -3.05
CA GLY A 65 22.38 -17.79 -2.06
C GLY A 65 21.97 -17.07 -0.77
N HIS A 66 22.13 -15.74 -0.69
CA HIS A 66 21.69 -15.00 0.49
C HIS A 66 20.16 -15.03 0.61
N PRO A 67 19.59 -15.34 1.78
CA PRO A 67 18.15 -15.43 1.94
C PRO A 67 17.45 -14.09 1.74
N ASN A 68 16.14 -14.16 1.51
CA ASN A 68 15.20 -13.04 1.54
C ASN A 68 15.63 -11.82 0.70
N PRO A 69 15.80 -11.97 -0.62
CA PRO A 69 15.91 -10.80 -1.49
C PRO A 69 14.65 -9.93 -1.38
N VAL A 70 14.81 -8.62 -1.55
CA VAL A 70 13.76 -7.62 -1.29
C VAL A 70 12.99 -7.36 -2.58
N ASN A 71 11.65 -7.33 -2.50
CA ASN A 71 10.79 -6.96 -3.62
C ASN A 71 11.08 -5.55 -4.13
N VAL A 72 10.89 -5.31 -5.42
CA VAL A 72 11.06 -3.99 -6.05
C VAL A 72 9.69 -3.42 -6.34
N ARG A 73 9.48 -2.15 -6.00
CA ARG A 73 8.26 -1.41 -6.30
C ARG A 73 8.56 -0.16 -7.12
N LYS A 74 7.56 0.30 -7.87
CA LYS A 74 7.58 1.63 -8.48
C LYS A 74 6.90 2.62 -7.54
N TYR A 75 7.68 3.46 -6.91
CA TYR A 75 7.21 4.55 -6.06
C TYR A 75 6.85 5.74 -6.92
N ALA A 76 5.76 6.43 -6.58
CA ALA A 76 5.35 7.65 -7.25
C ALA A 76 4.89 8.70 -6.24
N CYS A 77 5.15 9.96 -6.55
CA CYS A 77 4.64 11.08 -5.78
C CYS A 77 3.25 11.47 -6.32
N SER A 78 2.28 11.77 -5.46
CA SER A 78 1.01 12.37 -5.89
C SER A 78 1.12 13.87 -6.17
N LYS A 79 2.17 14.53 -5.64
CA LYS A 79 2.36 15.99 -5.73
C LYS A 79 3.11 16.42 -7.00
N CYS A 80 3.78 15.49 -7.67
CA CYS A 80 4.48 15.71 -8.93
C CYS A 80 4.56 14.40 -9.71
N ASP A 81 4.80 14.44 -11.01
CA ASP A 81 4.86 13.25 -11.88
C ASP A 81 6.15 12.42 -11.73
N TRP A 82 6.86 12.57 -10.61
CA TRP A 82 8.05 11.79 -10.32
C TRP A 82 7.68 10.35 -9.92
N SER A 83 8.37 9.38 -10.51
CA SER A 83 8.32 7.98 -10.10
C SER A 83 9.67 7.28 -10.28
N GLN A 84 9.92 6.23 -9.50
CA GLN A 84 11.17 5.48 -9.53
C GLN A 84 10.99 4.04 -9.05
N LEU A 85 11.74 3.10 -9.66
CA LEU A 85 11.90 1.74 -9.15
C LEU A 85 12.94 1.67 -8.03
N SER A 86 12.59 1.01 -6.93
CA SER A 86 13.49 0.80 -5.80
C SER A 86 13.10 -0.43 -4.97
N PRO A 87 14.04 -1.05 -4.24
CA PRO A 87 13.72 -2.07 -3.26
C PRO A 87 12.78 -1.55 -2.18
N ASP A 88 11.85 -2.41 -1.77
CA ASP A 88 10.91 -2.18 -0.68
C ASP A 88 11.55 -2.52 0.67
N ILE A 89 12.47 -1.65 1.09
CA ILE A 89 13.19 -1.77 2.36
C ILE A 89 12.41 -1.23 3.56
N GLY A 90 11.13 -0.87 3.36
CA GLY A 90 10.37 -0.11 4.34
C GLY A 90 10.85 1.34 4.45
N ASP A 91 9.99 2.17 5.04
CA ASP A 91 10.17 3.60 5.30
C ASP A 91 9.84 4.58 4.15
N ASN A 92 9.44 5.78 4.58
CA ASN A 92 8.99 6.92 3.79
C ASN A 92 10.04 7.36 2.77
N MET A 93 10.07 6.71 1.61
CA MET A 93 10.92 7.12 0.50
C MET A 93 10.59 8.56 0.11
N PRO A 94 11.57 9.49 0.13
CA PRO A 94 11.33 10.85 -0.32
C PRO A 94 11.26 10.87 -1.85
N CYS A 95 10.36 11.69 -2.37
CA CYS A 95 10.30 12.00 -3.78
C CYS A 95 11.60 12.69 -4.22
N GLY A 96 12.27 12.16 -5.25
CA GLY A 96 13.50 12.73 -5.78
C GLY A 96 13.36 14.12 -6.41
N SER A 97 12.13 14.59 -6.66
CA SER A 97 11.86 15.92 -7.22
C SER A 97 11.52 16.96 -6.15
N CYS A 98 10.57 16.66 -5.25
CA CYS A 98 10.08 17.63 -4.27
C CYS A 98 10.45 17.33 -2.80
N GLY A 99 11.14 16.21 -2.54
CA GLY A 99 11.59 15.80 -1.20
C GLY A 99 10.48 15.33 -0.24
N LYS A 100 9.20 15.49 -0.60
CA LYS A 100 8.07 15.00 0.20
C LYS A 100 7.96 13.46 0.13
N PRO A 101 7.37 12.80 1.12
CA PRO A 101 7.14 11.35 1.05
C PRO A 101 6.35 10.97 -0.21
N VAL A 102 6.76 9.87 -0.84
CA VAL A 102 5.94 9.20 -1.87
C VAL A 102 4.74 8.55 -1.20
N ASP A 103 3.63 8.52 -1.92
CA ASP A 103 2.33 8.08 -1.40
C ASP A 103 1.55 7.21 -2.39
N ARG A 104 2.18 6.86 -3.52
CA ARG A 104 1.60 5.95 -4.52
C ARG A 104 2.58 4.84 -4.87
N PHE A 105 2.04 3.64 -5.03
CA PHE A 105 2.70 2.52 -5.68
C PHE A 105 2.08 2.34 -7.06
N LEU A 106 2.92 2.21 -8.08
CA LEU A 106 2.50 1.94 -9.44
C LEU A 106 2.82 0.49 -9.81
N PRO A 107 2.08 -0.08 -10.78
CA PRO A 107 2.50 -1.31 -11.44
C PRO A 107 3.92 -1.18 -11.96
N VAL A 108 4.68 -2.27 -11.87
CA VAL A 108 6.03 -2.39 -12.41
C VAL A 108 5.96 -3.25 -13.67
N THR A 109 6.42 -2.74 -14.80
CA THR A 109 6.45 -3.55 -16.04
C THR A 109 7.77 -4.30 -16.20
N ARG A 110 7.77 -5.36 -17.02
CA ARG A 110 8.99 -6.06 -17.42
C ARG A 110 10.04 -5.11 -18.01
N GLY A 111 9.63 -4.24 -18.94
CA GLY A 111 10.55 -3.30 -19.59
C GLY A 111 11.23 -2.37 -18.59
N GLU A 112 10.50 -1.85 -17.59
CA GLU A 112 11.10 -1.00 -16.55
C GLU A 112 12.09 -1.77 -15.67
N LEU A 113 11.81 -3.04 -15.35
CA LEU A 113 12.74 -3.90 -14.61
C LEU A 113 14.02 -4.17 -15.41
N GLU A 114 13.90 -4.42 -16.72
CA GLU A 114 15.04 -4.59 -17.63
C GLU A 114 15.89 -3.31 -17.71
N GLU A 115 15.26 -2.14 -17.90
CA GLU A 115 15.92 -0.83 -17.89
C GLU A 115 16.62 -0.54 -16.55
N TRP A 116 16.03 -1.01 -15.45
CA TRP A 116 16.62 -0.92 -14.13
C TRP A 116 17.78 -1.91 -13.90
N GLY A 117 18.00 -2.84 -14.83
CA GLY A 117 19.08 -3.82 -14.84
C GLY A 117 18.75 -5.16 -14.20
N ALA A 118 17.46 -5.49 -14.04
CA ALA A 118 17.04 -6.82 -13.63
C ALA A 118 17.17 -7.82 -14.79
N VAL A 119 17.55 -9.05 -14.47
CA VAL A 119 17.60 -10.17 -15.41
C VAL A 119 16.50 -11.18 -15.08
N TRP A 120 15.96 -11.84 -16.09
CA TRP A 120 15.02 -12.94 -15.89
C TRP A 120 15.72 -14.14 -15.22
N VAL A 121 15.05 -14.74 -14.25
CA VAL A 121 15.49 -15.96 -13.56
C VAL A 121 14.31 -16.90 -13.45
N ASP A 122 14.49 -18.12 -13.94
CA ASP A 122 13.53 -19.21 -13.76
C ASP A 122 13.68 -19.78 -12.33
N ILE A 123 12.75 -19.43 -11.46
CA ILE A 123 12.63 -20.03 -10.13
C ILE A 123 11.70 -21.24 -10.27
N ALA A 124 12.22 -22.44 -10.00
CA ALA A 124 11.38 -23.63 -9.97
C ALA A 124 10.40 -23.55 -8.79
N GLU A 125 9.14 -23.88 -9.04
CA GLU A 125 8.04 -23.93 -8.05
C GLU A 125 8.26 -24.98 -6.96
#